data_AF-A0A835T5F1-F1
#
_entry.id   AF-A0A835T5F1-F1
#
_cell.length_a   1.000
_cell.length_b   1.000
_cell.length_c   1.000
_cell.angle_alpha   90.00
_cell.angle_beta   90.00
_cell.angle_gamma   90.00
#
_symmetry.space_group_name_H-M   'P 1'
#
loop_
_entity.id
_entity.type
_entity.pdbx_description
1 polymer ?
#
loop_
_entity_poly.entity_id
_entity_poly.type
_entity_poly.pdbx_seq_one_letter_code
_entity_poly.pdbx_strand_id
1 'polypeptide(L)'
;MLEQAFNAAVGSDIDGTEVAAAAAQVLSRFRAGLEVQVAEAQKLLEAGGAEELQRYDALPGMIKQLCAGSRAAAGLRAKLVVLEQEEEAWLQLQAKYPDAALAAALDSKRTVADEAAAAAVPRICLDDVCAEQRRADMQLGFQVEALSTMLDKAEQLVEQAQQACSLLQAEYHRENFQAYVHVNSPQMLVKILSQAAPVASMLDFVPASQLSQQAHA
;
A
#
# COMPACT_ATOMS: atom_id res chain seq x y z
N MET A 1 11.09 -16.95 25.82
CA MET A 1 10.05 -16.49 26.78
C MET A 1 8.63 -16.67 26.26
N LEU A 2 8.31 -16.35 25.00
CA LEU A 2 6.96 -16.58 24.44
C LEU A 2 6.54 -18.06 24.43
N GLU A 3 7.46 -18.96 24.09
CA GLU A 3 7.19 -20.41 24.12
C GLU A 3 6.89 -20.96 25.52
N GLN A 4 7.51 -20.40 26.58
CA GLN A 4 7.21 -20.82 27.95
C GLN A 4 5.83 -20.37 28.41
N ALA A 5 5.39 -19.16 28.01
CA ALA A 5 4.05 -18.66 28.30
C ALA A 5 2.97 -19.42 27.52
N PHE A 6 3.26 -19.77 26.26
CA PHE A 6 2.33 -20.55 25.43
C PHE A 6 2.21 -22.00 25.92
N ASN A 7 3.33 -22.64 26.28
CA ASN A 7 3.33 -24.01 26.81
C ASN A 7 2.68 -24.11 28.20
N ALA A 8 2.74 -23.06 29.03
CA ALA A 8 2.03 -23.02 30.31
C ALA A 8 0.50 -22.92 30.14
N ALA A 9 0.02 -22.21 29.10
CA ALA A 9 -1.40 -22.06 28.80
C ALA A 9 -2.04 -23.31 28.15
N VAL A 10 -1.24 -24.11 27.43
CA VAL A 10 -1.72 -25.34 26.74
C VAL A 10 -1.68 -26.58 27.64
N GLY A 11 -0.83 -26.58 28.68
CA GLY A 11 -0.58 -27.76 29.52
C GLY A 11 -1.37 -27.86 30.82
N SER A 12 -2.33 -26.98 31.08
CA SER A 12 -3.00 -26.90 32.38
C SER A 12 -4.53 -26.91 32.25
N ASP A 13 -5.20 -27.77 33.03
CA ASP A 13 -6.66 -27.82 33.24
C ASP A 13 -7.15 -26.55 33.95
N ILE A 14 -6.91 -25.39 33.34
CA ILE A 14 -7.26 -24.07 33.86
C ILE A 14 -8.60 -23.66 33.27
N ASP A 15 -9.48 -23.14 34.14
CA ASP A 15 -10.75 -22.53 33.78
C ASP A 15 -10.59 -21.61 32.56
N GLY A 16 -11.43 -21.78 31.54
CA GLY A 16 -11.26 -21.13 30.23
C GLY A 16 -11.20 -19.59 30.27
N THR A 17 -11.59 -18.98 31.39
CA THR A 17 -11.50 -17.54 31.65
C THR A 17 -10.08 -17.06 31.92
N GLU A 18 -9.26 -17.83 32.64
CA GLU A 18 -7.86 -17.45 32.94
C GLU A 18 -6.95 -17.64 31.73
N VAL A 19 -7.18 -18.69 30.93
CA VAL A 19 -6.46 -18.91 29.66
C VAL A 19 -6.76 -17.78 28.67
N ALA A 20 -8.02 -17.33 28.59
CA ALA A 20 -8.40 -16.19 27.75
C ALA A 20 -7.73 -14.88 28.19
N ALA A 21 -7.63 -14.64 29.51
CA ALA A 21 -6.95 -13.46 30.04
C ALA A 21 -5.43 -13.47 29.75
N ALA A 22 -4.79 -14.63 29.90
CA ALA A 22 -3.37 -14.80 29.57
C ALA A 22 -3.10 -14.60 28.07
N ALA A 23 -3.94 -15.18 27.20
CA ALA A 23 -3.84 -14.99 25.75
C ALA A 23 -4.02 -13.53 25.35
N ALA A 24 -5.01 -12.82 25.93
CA ALA A 24 -5.22 -11.39 25.70
C ALA A 24 -4.01 -10.56 26.12
N GLN A 25 -3.34 -10.92 27.23
CA GLN A 25 -2.14 -10.23 27.70
C GLN A 25 -0.92 -10.47 26.79
N VAL A 26 -0.76 -11.68 26.24
CA VAL A 26 0.30 -11.97 25.26
C VAL A 26 0.06 -11.18 23.97
N LEU A 27 -1.18 -11.17 23.46
CA LEU A 27 -1.54 -10.41 22.27
C LEU A 27 -1.34 -8.90 22.45
N SER A 28 -1.70 -8.34 23.61
CA SER A 28 -1.51 -6.91 23.88
C SER A 28 -0.04 -6.52 23.93
N ARG A 29 0.81 -7.35 24.55
CA ARG A 29 2.26 -7.13 24.59
C ARG A 29 2.89 -7.25 23.20
N PHE A 30 2.48 -8.26 22.43
CA PHE A 30 2.96 -8.42 21.06
C PHE A 30 2.57 -7.22 20.19
N ARG A 31 1.32 -6.78 20.28
CA ARG A 31 0.83 -5.59 19.57
C ARG A 31 1.62 -4.34 19.94
N ALA A 32 1.83 -4.09 21.24
CA ALA A 32 2.61 -2.94 21.69
C ALA A 32 4.06 -2.98 21.16
N GLY A 33 4.70 -4.16 21.19
CA GLY A 33 6.03 -4.34 20.62
C GLY A 33 6.09 -4.10 19.11
N LEU A 34 5.06 -4.58 18.39
CA LEU A 34 4.95 -4.37 16.94
C LEU A 34 4.76 -2.88 16.61
N GLU A 35 3.90 -2.17 17.34
CA GLU A 35 3.67 -0.73 17.17
C GLU A 35 4.96 0.08 17.37
N VAL A 36 5.78 -0.28 18.37
CA VAL A 36 7.10 0.36 18.58
C VAL A 36 8.04 0.12 17.40
N GLN A 37 8.14 -1.12 16.90
CA GLN A 37 9.02 -1.42 15.76
C GLN A 37 8.55 -0.76 14.46
N VAL A 38 7.23 -0.66 14.25
CA VAL A 38 6.65 0.08 13.13
C VAL A 38 6.98 1.57 13.23
N ALA A 39 6.85 2.17 14.41
CA ALA A 39 7.20 3.57 14.63
C ALA A 39 8.70 3.85 14.42
N GLU A 40 9.59 2.96 14.86
CA GLU A 40 11.03 3.06 14.58
C GLU A 40 11.33 2.94 13.08
N ALA A 41 10.70 2.01 12.40
CA ALA A 41 10.83 1.86 10.96
C ALA A 41 10.36 3.11 10.21
N GLN A 42 9.27 3.74 10.64
CA GLN A 42 8.79 5.01 10.09
C GLN A 42 9.80 6.15 10.30
N LYS A 43 10.42 6.26 11.48
CA LYS A 43 11.48 7.27 11.73
C LYS A 43 12.68 7.10 10.79
N LEU A 44 13.08 5.86 10.50
CA LEU A 44 14.15 5.59 9.52
C LEU A 44 13.77 6.05 8.11
N LEU A 45 12.50 5.85 7.72
CA LEU A 45 11.99 6.30 6.42
C LEU A 45 11.85 7.82 6.32
N GLU A 46 11.56 8.50 7.43
CA GLU A 46 11.47 9.96 7.49
C GLU A 46 12.83 10.64 7.42
N ALA A 47 13.86 10.03 8.03
CA ALA A 47 15.22 10.52 7.93
C ALA A 47 15.73 10.52 6.47
N GLY A 48 15.26 9.59 5.64
CA GLY A 48 15.41 9.63 4.18
C GLY A 48 16.84 9.48 3.64
N GLY A 49 17.84 9.31 4.51
CA GLY A 49 19.21 9.08 4.10
C GLY A 49 19.44 7.67 3.56
N ALA A 50 20.50 7.53 2.75
CA ALA A 50 20.83 6.27 2.08
C ALA A 50 21.15 5.15 3.09
N GLU A 51 21.81 5.49 4.20
CA GLU A 51 22.14 4.53 5.26
C GLU A 51 20.89 4.09 6.04
N GLU A 52 19.96 5.00 6.31
CA GLU A 52 18.71 4.73 7.01
C GLU A 52 17.77 3.86 6.18
N LEU A 53 17.73 4.08 4.87
CA LEU A 53 17.00 3.23 3.92
C LEU A 53 17.57 1.80 3.89
N GLN A 54 18.90 1.67 3.95
CA GLN A 54 19.55 0.35 4.00
C GLN A 54 19.25 -0.38 5.32
N ARG A 55 19.21 0.35 6.45
CA ARG A 55 18.78 -0.21 7.75
C ARG A 55 17.32 -0.64 7.74
N TYR A 56 16.44 0.13 7.10
CA TYR A 56 15.04 -0.25 6.92
C TYR A 56 14.90 -1.53 6.07
N ASP A 57 15.69 -1.66 5.00
CA ASP A 57 15.63 -2.83 4.12
C ASP A 57 16.11 -4.12 4.83
N ALA A 58 16.91 -3.99 5.90
CA ALA A 58 17.33 -5.10 6.77
C ALA A 58 16.27 -5.54 7.80
N LEU A 59 15.15 -4.83 7.94
CA LEU A 59 14.10 -5.18 8.91
C LEU A 59 13.38 -6.50 8.56
N PRO A 60 12.62 -7.09 9.50
CA PRO A 60 11.74 -8.22 9.21
C PRO A 60 10.69 -7.92 8.14
N GLY A 61 10.35 -8.91 7.31
CA GLY A 61 9.40 -8.76 6.19
C GLY A 61 8.01 -8.25 6.58
N MET A 62 7.51 -8.67 7.74
CA MET A 62 6.21 -8.23 8.27
C MET A 62 6.16 -6.72 8.52
N ILE A 63 7.23 -6.14 9.09
CA ILE A 63 7.30 -4.70 9.36
C ILE A 63 7.41 -3.93 8.05
N LYS A 64 8.17 -4.46 7.09
CA LYS A 64 8.25 -3.89 5.74
C LYS A 64 6.90 -3.82 5.04
N GLN A 65 6.04 -4.84 5.21
CA GLN A 65 4.69 -4.84 4.64
C GLN A 65 3.79 -3.78 5.29
N LEU A 66 3.84 -3.65 6.63
CA LEU A 66 3.07 -2.64 7.35
C LEU A 66 3.50 -1.20 7.00
N CYS A 67 4.77 -1.01 6.64
CA CYS A 67 5.34 0.30 6.27
C CYS A 67 5.54 0.49 4.75
N ALA A 68 4.98 -0.38 3.91
CA ALA A 68 5.24 -0.38 2.46
C ALA A 68 4.89 0.95 1.78
N GLY A 69 3.75 1.55 2.15
CA GLY A 69 3.33 2.86 1.64
C GLY A 69 4.32 3.98 2.01
N SER A 70 4.80 4.00 3.26
CA SER A 70 5.78 4.97 3.73
C SER A 70 7.14 4.82 3.04
N ARG A 71 7.56 3.59 2.71
CA ARG A 71 8.82 3.31 2.01
C ARG A 71 8.80 3.82 0.57
N ALA A 72 7.67 3.65 -0.13
CA ALA A 72 7.49 4.20 -1.47
C ALA A 72 7.55 5.73 -1.44
N ALA A 73 6.86 6.36 -0.49
CA ALA A 73 6.90 7.81 -0.31
C ALA A 73 8.31 8.34 0.03
N ALA A 74 9.07 7.64 0.87
CA ALA A 74 10.47 8.00 1.16
C ALA A 74 11.37 7.89 -0.09
N GLY A 75 11.18 6.84 -0.91
CA GLY A 75 11.92 6.68 -2.16
C GLY A 75 11.63 7.78 -3.18
N LEU A 76 10.38 8.22 -3.29
CA LEU A 76 9.99 9.34 -4.15
C LEU A 76 10.59 10.67 -3.68
N ARG A 77 10.59 10.92 -2.36
CA ARG A 77 11.24 12.11 -1.78
C ARG A 77 12.74 12.15 -2.06
N ALA A 78 13.43 11.02 -1.93
CA ALA A 78 14.85 10.94 -2.26
C ALA A 78 15.11 11.26 -3.76
N LYS A 79 14.26 10.77 -4.67
CA LYS A 79 14.36 11.09 -6.09
C LYS A 79 14.09 12.57 -6.39
N LEU A 80 13.14 13.19 -5.71
CA LEU A 80 12.87 14.63 -5.85
C LEU A 80 14.10 15.47 -5.51
N VAL A 81 14.80 15.15 -4.41
CA VAL A 81 16.02 15.86 -4.02
C VAL A 81 17.12 15.75 -5.09
N VAL A 82 17.27 14.58 -5.73
CA VAL A 82 18.25 14.41 -6.82
C VAL A 82 17.86 15.26 -8.02
N LEU A 83 16.57 15.27 -8.40
CA LEU A 83 16.08 16.07 -9.52
C LEU A 83 16.22 17.58 -9.26
N GLU A 84 15.98 18.04 -8.03
CA GLU A 84 16.19 19.44 -7.63
C GLU A 84 17.67 19.84 -7.77
N GLN A 85 18.60 18.96 -7.36
CA GLN A 85 20.04 19.20 -7.54
C GLN A 85 20.44 19.25 -9.02
N GLU A 86 19.87 18.38 -9.85
CA GLU A 86 20.09 18.39 -11.29
C GLU A 86 19.54 19.68 -11.92
N GLU A 87 18.34 20.11 -11.53
CA GLU A 87 17.75 21.39 -11.97
C GLU A 87 18.63 22.58 -11.60
N GLU A 88 19.12 22.65 -10.36
CA GLU A 88 20.05 23.70 -9.94
C GLU A 88 21.35 23.68 -10.76
N ALA A 89 21.90 22.50 -11.04
CA ALA A 89 23.08 22.37 -11.88
C ALA A 89 22.82 22.86 -13.32
N TRP A 90 21.64 22.56 -13.86
CA TRP A 90 21.20 23.08 -15.16
C TRP A 90 21.03 24.59 -15.17
N LEU A 91 20.42 25.18 -14.14
CA LEU A 91 20.27 26.63 -14.01
C LEU A 91 21.64 27.32 -13.89
N GLN A 92 22.59 26.73 -13.15
CA GLN A 92 23.97 27.24 -13.09
C GLN A 92 24.67 27.16 -14.44
N LEU A 93 24.44 26.11 -15.21
CA LEU A 93 24.98 25.98 -16.57
C LEU A 93 24.39 27.05 -17.48
N GLN A 94 23.08 27.26 -17.44
CA GLN A 94 22.39 28.29 -18.21
C GLN A 94 22.89 29.69 -17.86
N ALA A 95 23.11 29.97 -16.57
CA ALA A 95 23.68 31.24 -16.12
C ALA A 95 25.11 31.48 -16.65
N LYS A 96 25.92 30.42 -16.81
CA LYS A 96 27.27 30.51 -17.39
C LYS A 96 27.26 30.76 -18.90
N TYR A 97 26.21 30.32 -19.58
CA TYR A 97 26.06 30.45 -21.03
C TYR A 97 24.78 31.22 -21.36
N PRO A 98 24.70 32.53 -21.09
CA PRO A 98 23.55 33.30 -21.49
C PRO A 98 23.41 33.23 -23.01
N ASP A 99 22.20 33.02 -23.51
CA ASP A 99 21.91 32.83 -24.94
C ASP A 99 22.51 33.93 -25.83
N ALA A 100 22.68 35.14 -25.30
CA ALA A 100 23.36 36.25 -25.97
C ALA A 100 24.87 36.03 -26.17
N ALA A 101 25.58 35.42 -25.22
CA ALA A 101 27.00 35.06 -25.35
C ALA A 101 27.20 33.84 -26.26
N LEU A 102 26.26 32.90 -26.25
CA LEU A 102 26.27 31.73 -27.13
C LEU A 102 25.93 32.13 -28.59
N ALA A 103 24.96 33.03 -28.78
CA ALA A 103 24.67 33.66 -30.06
C ALA A 103 25.84 34.50 -30.56
N ALA A 104 26.45 35.36 -29.73
CA ALA A 104 27.62 36.16 -30.11
C ALA A 104 28.86 35.30 -30.43
N ALA A 105 29.08 34.18 -29.72
CA ALA A 105 30.16 33.24 -30.00
C ALA A 105 29.92 32.46 -31.30
N LEU A 106 28.66 32.13 -31.62
CA LEU A 106 28.28 31.51 -32.90
C LEU A 106 28.37 32.51 -34.07
N ASP A 107 28.01 33.76 -33.86
CA ASP A 107 28.08 34.84 -34.87
C ASP A 107 29.53 35.29 -35.14
N SER A 108 30.36 35.34 -34.09
CA SER A 108 31.81 35.57 -34.21
C SER A 108 32.56 34.37 -34.83
N LYS A 109 32.04 33.14 -34.72
CA LYS A 109 32.59 31.97 -35.43
C LYS A 109 32.13 31.90 -36.88
N ARG A 110 30.92 32.38 -37.21
CA ARG A 110 30.40 32.41 -38.59
C ARG A 110 31.16 33.38 -39.50
N THR A 111 31.84 34.36 -38.93
CA THR A 111 32.67 35.34 -39.66
C THR A 111 34.14 34.95 -39.81
N VAL A 112 34.61 33.88 -39.14
CA VAL A 112 36.02 33.42 -39.19
C VAL A 112 36.16 31.95 -39.61
N ALA A 113 35.07 31.18 -39.69
CA ALA A 113 35.11 29.76 -40.02
C ALA A 113 34.56 29.44 -41.42
N ASP A 114 35.04 30.14 -42.44
CA ASP A 114 34.86 29.68 -43.83
C ASP A 114 35.94 28.66 -44.26
N GLU A 115 36.83 28.18 -43.38
CA GLU A 115 37.74 27.08 -43.79
C GLU A 115 38.34 26.16 -42.71
N ALA A 116 38.20 26.41 -41.39
CA ALA A 116 39.00 25.63 -40.41
C ALA A 116 38.30 25.05 -39.16
N ALA A 117 37.01 25.32 -38.89
CA ALA A 117 36.41 24.96 -37.59
C ALA A 117 35.21 23.99 -37.66
N ALA A 118 35.11 23.16 -38.70
CA ALA A 118 34.11 22.09 -38.77
C ALA A 118 34.41 20.87 -37.84
N ALA A 119 35.55 20.88 -37.12
CA ALA A 119 36.07 19.70 -36.44
C ALA A 119 35.75 19.58 -34.93
N ALA A 120 35.08 20.54 -34.29
CA ALA A 120 35.00 20.57 -32.81
C ALA A 120 33.65 20.97 -32.20
N VAL A 121 32.54 20.83 -32.92
CA VAL A 121 31.20 20.82 -32.30
C VAL A 121 30.69 19.39 -32.38
N PRO A 122 30.38 18.71 -31.26
CA PRO A 122 29.73 17.40 -31.32
C PRO A 122 28.37 17.62 -31.96
N ARG A 123 28.27 17.29 -33.25
CA ARG A 123 26.99 17.22 -33.95
C ARG A 123 26.29 16.02 -33.36
N ILE A 124 25.38 16.24 -32.42
CA ILE A 124 24.44 15.22 -31.99
C ILE A 124 23.71 14.80 -33.26
N CYS A 125 23.98 13.60 -33.74
CA CYS A 125 23.38 13.10 -34.95
C CYS A 125 21.89 12.88 -34.65
N LEU A 126 21.00 13.43 -35.49
CA LEU A 126 19.56 13.18 -35.37
C LEU A 126 19.24 11.68 -35.37
N ASP A 127 20.05 10.89 -36.08
CA ASP A 127 19.93 9.43 -36.10
C ASP A 127 20.17 8.79 -34.72
N ASP A 128 21.06 9.35 -33.92
CA ASP A 128 21.33 8.88 -32.56
C ASP A 128 20.15 9.20 -31.64
N VAL A 129 19.57 10.40 -31.75
CA VAL A 129 18.36 10.79 -31.00
C VAL A 129 17.18 9.89 -31.37
N CYS A 130 16.97 9.62 -32.66
CA CYS A 130 15.93 8.70 -33.12
C CYS A 130 16.20 7.24 -32.72
N ALA A 131 17.47 6.83 -32.58
CA ALA A 131 17.82 5.51 -32.08
C ALA A 131 17.53 5.40 -30.57
N GLU A 132 17.89 6.41 -29.77
CA GLU A 132 17.58 6.43 -28.34
C GLU A 132 16.08 6.50 -28.08
N GLN A 133 15.33 7.30 -28.85
CA GLN A 133 13.87 7.34 -28.75
C GLN A 133 13.26 5.97 -28.99
N ARG A 134 13.69 5.25 -30.05
CA ARG A 134 13.20 3.89 -30.32
C ARG A 134 13.53 2.91 -29.20
N ARG A 135 14.69 3.05 -28.55
CA ARG A 135 15.02 2.21 -27.38
C ARG A 135 14.12 2.55 -26.19
N ALA A 136 13.87 3.83 -25.94
CA ALA A 136 12.96 4.27 -24.88
C ALA A 136 11.53 3.74 -25.13
N ASP A 137 11.04 3.84 -26.37
CA ASP A 137 9.72 3.32 -26.75
C ASP A 137 9.63 1.80 -26.58
N MET A 138 10.68 1.04 -26.94
CA MET A 138 10.73 -0.40 -26.70
C MET A 138 10.73 -0.74 -25.20
N GLN A 139 11.50 -0.01 -24.39
CA GLN A 139 11.51 -0.21 -22.93
C GLN A 139 10.14 0.09 -22.32
N LEU A 140 9.47 1.15 -22.77
CA LEU A 140 8.12 1.48 -22.35
C LEU A 140 7.12 0.40 -22.77
N GLY A 141 7.25 -0.15 -23.99
CA GLY A 141 6.45 -1.28 -24.46
C GLY A 141 6.57 -2.50 -23.53
N PHE A 142 7.79 -2.90 -23.16
CA PHE A 142 8.00 -4.01 -22.22
C PHE A 142 7.42 -3.73 -20.84
N GLN A 143 7.49 -2.49 -20.34
CA GLN A 143 6.88 -2.12 -19.06
C GLN A 143 5.35 -2.19 -19.11
N VAL A 144 4.74 -1.74 -20.20
CA VAL A 144 3.29 -1.83 -20.41
C VAL A 144 2.85 -3.29 -20.47
N GLU A 145 3.54 -4.13 -21.23
CA GLU A 145 3.25 -5.57 -21.30
C GLU A 145 3.39 -6.26 -19.93
N ALA A 146 4.42 -5.93 -19.17
CA ALA A 146 4.60 -6.45 -17.82
C ALA A 146 3.47 -6.01 -16.87
N LEU A 147 3.04 -4.75 -16.94
CA LEU A 147 1.91 -4.25 -16.15
C LEU A 147 0.59 -4.92 -16.55
N SER A 148 0.34 -5.09 -17.86
CA SER A 148 -0.85 -5.79 -18.37
C SER A 148 -0.91 -7.23 -17.87
N THR A 149 0.19 -7.99 -17.97
CA THR A 149 0.22 -9.39 -17.49
C THR A 149 0.04 -9.50 -15.97
N MET A 150 0.55 -8.54 -15.19
CA MET A 150 0.28 -8.49 -13.74
C MET A 150 -1.20 -8.18 -13.46
N LEU A 151 -1.82 -7.30 -14.24
CA LEU A 151 -3.23 -6.94 -14.11
C LEU A 151 -4.13 -8.14 -14.44
N ASP A 152 -3.88 -8.85 -15.54
CA ASP A 152 -4.61 -10.07 -15.91
C ASP A 152 -4.54 -11.12 -14.79
N LYS A 153 -3.36 -11.29 -14.17
CA LYS A 153 -3.18 -12.22 -13.05
C LYS A 153 -3.93 -11.75 -11.80
N ALA A 154 -3.97 -10.46 -11.53
CA ALA A 154 -4.73 -9.90 -10.41
C ALA A 154 -6.23 -10.14 -10.60
N GLU A 155 -6.76 -9.92 -11.81
CA GLU A 155 -8.16 -10.22 -12.14
C GLU A 155 -8.48 -11.71 -11.95
N GLN A 156 -7.61 -12.60 -12.43
CA GLN A 156 -7.76 -14.04 -12.23
C GLN A 156 -7.80 -14.43 -10.74
N LEU A 157 -6.95 -13.82 -9.91
CA LEU A 157 -6.97 -14.07 -8.45
C LEU A 157 -8.26 -13.57 -7.80
N VAL A 158 -8.81 -12.45 -8.26
CA VAL A 158 -10.10 -11.92 -7.78
C VAL A 158 -11.24 -12.87 -8.16
N GLU A 159 -11.27 -13.39 -9.39
CA GLU A 159 -12.26 -14.38 -9.82
C GLU A 159 -12.19 -15.66 -8.98
N GLN A 160 -10.97 -16.17 -8.74
CA GLN A 160 -10.76 -17.35 -7.88
C GLN A 160 -11.23 -17.11 -6.45
N ALA A 161 -10.94 -15.93 -5.88
CA ALA A 161 -11.40 -15.56 -4.55
C ALA A 161 -12.93 -15.47 -4.48
N GLN A 162 -13.60 -14.87 -5.48
CA GLN A 162 -15.06 -14.82 -5.56
C GLN A 162 -15.68 -16.22 -5.66
N GLN A 163 -15.07 -17.12 -6.45
CA GLN A 163 -15.51 -18.51 -6.54
C GLN A 163 -15.37 -19.24 -5.20
N ALA A 164 -14.23 -19.08 -4.51
CA ALA A 164 -14.00 -19.67 -3.19
C ALA A 164 -15.00 -19.16 -2.15
N CYS A 165 -15.27 -17.85 -2.11
CA CYS A 165 -16.29 -17.26 -1.24
C CYS A 165 -17.69 -17.81 -1.53
N SER A 166 -18.04 -17.96 -2.82
CA SER A 166 -19.33 -18.50 -3.24
C SER A 166 -19.50 -19.97 -2.82
N LEU A 167 -18.45 -20.78 -2.95
CA LEU A 167 -18.42 -22.17 -2.47
C LEU A 167 -18.57 -22.22 -0.95
N LEU A 168 -17.81 -21.41 -0.21
CA LEU A 168 -17.88 -21.35 1.25
C LEU A 168 -19.28 -20.92 1.73
N GLN A 169 -19.91 -19.96 1.04
CA GLN A 169 -21.29 -19.58 1.32
C GLN A 169 -22.28 -20.72 1.05
N ALA A 170 -22.11 -21.45 -0.06
CA ALA A 170 -22.96 -22.60 -0.38
C ALA A 170 -22.79 -23.73 0.64
N GLU A 171 -21.57 -24.02 1.07
CA GLU A 171 -21.27 -25.01 2.11
C GLU A 171 -21.83 -24.59 3.46
N TYR A 172 -21.66 -23.33 3.86
CA TYR A 172 -22.25 -22.77 5.08
C TYR A 172 -23.77 -22.93 5.08
N HIS A 173 -24.43 -22.61 3.97
CA HIS A 173 -25.87 -22.82 3.85
C HIS A 173 -26.24 -24.31 3.90
N ARG A 174 -25.52 -25.16 3.17
CA ARG A 174 -25.75 -26.62 3.18
C ARG A 174 -25.69 -27.18 4.60
N GLU A 175 -24.66 -26.84 5.36
CA GLU A 175 -24.44 -27.35 6.72
C GLU A 175 -25.48 -26.82 7.70
N ASN A 176 -25.77 -25.51 7.69
CA ASN A 176 -26.75 -24.94 8.61
C ASN A 176 -28.19 -25.37 8.30
N PHE A 177 -28.57 -25.49 7.02
CA PHE A 177 -29.91 -25.97 6.67
C PHE A 177 -30.06 -27.49 6.84
N GLN A 178 -28.98 -28.27 6.73
CA GLN A 178 -29.01 -29.70 7.09
C GLN A 178 -29.12 -29.94 8.60
N ALA A 179 -28.47 -29.11 9.42
CA ALA A 179 -28.52 -29.24 10.88
C ALA A 179 -29.88 -28.83 11.48
N TYR A 180 -30.58 -27.86 10.87
CA TYR A 180 -31.84 -27.30 11.40
C TYR A 180 -33.02 -27.47 10.43
N VAL A 181 -33.29 -28.71 10.01
CA VAL A 181 -34.38 -29.05 9.07
C VAL A 181 -35.75 -28.51 9.53
N HIS A 182 -35.96 -28.35 10.84
CA HIS A 182 -37.26 -28.00 11.45
C HIS A 182 -37.40 -26.52 11.84
N VAL A 183 -36.31 -25.74 11.84
CA VAL A 183 -36.33 -24.29 12.17
C VAL A 183 -35.97 -23.51 10.92
N ASN A 184 -36.69 -23.80 9.84
CA ASN A 184 -36.38 -23.26 8.53
C ASN A 184 -36.79 -21.78 8.46
N SER A 185 -35.77 -20.93 8.45
CA SER A 185 -35.80 -19.47 8.37
C SER A 185 -35.91 -18.74 9.72
N PRO A 186 -34.92 -17.90 10.07
CA PRO A 186 -35.08 -16.87 11.09
C PRO A 186 -36.37 -16.05 10.90
N GLN A 187 -36.85 -15.89 9.67
CA GLN A 187 -38.13 -15.24 9.38
C GLN A 187 -39.33 -16.03 9.91
N MET A 188 -39.28 -17.36 9.93
CA MET A 188 -40.31 -18.22 10.55
C MET A 188 -40.31 -18.06 12.07
N LEU A 189 -39.13 -18.02 12.69
CA LEU A 189 -39.00 -17.71 14.12
C LEU A 189 -39.56 -16.31 14.44
N VAL A 190 -39.19 -15.29 13.67
CA VAL A 190 -39.74 -13.93 13.80
C VAL A 190 -41.25 -13.92 13.59
N LYS A 191 -41.78 -14.70 12.64
CA LYS A 191 -43.22 -14.83 12.39
C LYS A 191 -43.95 -15.51 13.56
N ILE A 192 -43.39 -16.58 14.12
CA ILE A 192 -43.96 -17.26 15.28
C ILE A 192 -43.92 -16.33 16.49
N LEU A 193 -42.81 -15.64 16.75
CA LEU A 193 -42.68 -14.71 17.87
C LEU A 193 -43.61 -13.50 17.73
N SER A 194 -43.77 -12.97 16.52
CA SER A 194 -44.71 -11.87 16.26
C SER A 194 -46.18 -12.28 16.32
N GLN A 195 -46.51 -13.55 16.05
CA GLN A 195 -47.88 -14.09 16.20
C GLN A 195 -48.18 -14.60 17.62
N ALA A 196 -47.16 -15.07 18.35
CA ALA A 196 -47.27 -15.55 19.72
C ALA A 196 -47.24 -14.42 20.76
N ALA A 197 -46.82 -13.21 20.38
CA ALA A 197 -46.95 -12.03 21.22
C ALA A 197 -48.44 -11.63 21.30
N PRO A 198 -49.11 -11.77 22.47
CA PRO A 198 -50.48 -11.30 22.62
C PRO A 198 -50.51 -9.77 22.43
N VAL A 199 -51.58 -9.28 21.78
CA VAL A 199 -51.87 -7.86 21.46
C VAL A 199 -51.87 -6.92 22.70
N ALA A 200 -51.63 -7.44 23.90
CA ALA A 200 -51.69 -6.73 25.17
C ALA A 200 -50.36 -6.09 25.62
N SER A 201 -49.27 -6.19 24.86
CA SER A 201 -48.01 -5.49 25.20
C SER A 201 -47.57 -4.56 24.07
N MET A 202 -48.41 -3.56 23.85
CA MET A 202 -48.06 -2.26 23.30
C MET A 202 -47.18 -1.49 24.31
N LEU A 203 -46.07 -2.08 24.75
CA LEU A 203 -45.05 -1.42 25.57
C LEU A 203 -43.93 -1.01 24.63
N ASP A 204 -43.99 0.27 24.25
CA ASP A 204 -42.91 1.12 23.74
C ASP A 204 -41.68 0.39 23.20
N PHE A 205 -41.77 -0.04 21.94
CA PHE A 205 -40.57 -0.33 21.15
C PHE A 205 -39.93 1.00 20.77
N VAL A 206 -39.12 1.57 21.66
CA VAL A 206 -38.28 2.73 21.34
C VAL A 206 -37.20 2.26 20.36
N PRO A 207 -37.18 2.73 19.10
CA PRO A 207 -36.11 2.40 18.18
C PRO A 207 -34.80 2.95 18.75
N ALA A 208 -33.75 2.12 18.80
CA ALA A 208 -32.44 2.49 19.35
C ALA A 208 -31.76 3.69 18.64
N SER A 209 -32.37 4.25 17.61
CA SER A 209 -31.92 5.44 16.89
C SER A 209 -32.20 6.78 17.60
N GLN A 210 -32.96 6.82 18.70
CA GLN A 210 -33.25 8.09 19.41
C GLN A 210 -32.32 8.44 20.59
N LEU A 211 -31.46 7.52 21.04
CA LEU A 211 -30.59 7.75 22.21
C LEU A 211 -29.44 8.75 21.97
N SER A 212 -29.19 9.20 20.74
CA SER A 212 -28.07 10.10 20.42
C SER A 212 -28.40 11.60 20.50
N GLN A 213 -29.67 12.01 20.59
CA GLN A 213 -30.03 13.45 20.56
C GLN A 213 -30.18 14.09 21.94
N GLN A 214 -30.14 13.32 23.03
CA GLN A 214 -30.30 13.87 24.40
C GLN A 214 -28.97 14.11 25.15
N ALA A 215 -27.81 13.88 24.52
CA ALA A 215 -26.50 14.02 25.16
C ALA A 215 -25.82 15.39 24.95
N HIS A 216 -26.52 16.38 24.35
CA HIS A 216 -26.03 17.75 24.21
C HIS A 216 -27.09 18.77 24.64
N ALA A 217 -27.44 18.75 25.92
CA ALA A 217 -27.98 19.90 26.63
C ALA A 217 -26.91 20.45 27.58
#